data_AF-A0A177G5B1-F1
#
_entry.id   AF-A0A177G5B1-F1
#
_cell.length_a   1.000
_cell.length_b   1.000
_cell.length_c   1.000
_cell.angle_alpha   90.00
_cell.angle_beta   90.00
_cell.angle_gamma   90.00
#
_symmetry.space_group_name_H-M   'P 1'
#
loop_
_entity.id
_entity.type
_entity.pdbx_description
1 polymer ?
#
loop_
_entity_poly.entity_id
_entity_poly.type
_entity_poly.pdbx_seq_one_letter_code
_entity_poly.pdbx_strand_id
1 'polypeptide(L)'
;MLDEVDLLIEKLEERGITPVITSKENRRRPWKILFSLYKKRNIIERFFVGLKQFRGIATRYDKLKSTFLAAVQFVSTIIGIN
;
A
#
# COMPACT_ATOMS: atom_id res chain seq x y z
N MET A 1 3.44 -20.16 -15.23
CA MET A 1 2.86 -18.79 -15.09
C MET A 1 2.23 -18.61 -13.70
N LEU A 2 2.90 -19.09 -12.66
CA LEU A 2 2.57 -18.83 -11.25
C LEU A 2 3.80 -18.24 -10.50
N ASP A 3 4.85 -17.87 -11.23
CA ASP A 3 6.21 -17.84 -10.71
C ASP A 3 6.63 -16.47 -10.15
N GLU A 4 5.98 -15.36 -10.56
CA GLU A 4 6.39 -14.02 -10.13
C GLU A 4 6.11 -13.70 -8.66
N VAL A 5 4.94 -14.12 -8.15
CA VAL A 5 4.58 -13.87 -6.74
C VAL A 5 5.40 -14.76 -5.83
N ASP A 6 5.70 -15.98 -6.26
CA ASP A 6 6.49 -16.94 -5.51
C ASP A 6 7.95 -16.46 -5.42
N LEU A 7 8.51 -15.97 -6.53
CA LEU A 7 9.81 -15.32 -6.57
C LEU A 7 9.87 -14.06 -5.70
N LEU A 8 8.78 -13.30 -5.62
CA LEU A 8 8.69 -12.14 -4.74
C LEU A 8 8.69 -12.53 -3.27
N ILE A 9 7.94 -13.57 -2.91
CA ILE A 9 7.89 -14.11 -1.54
C ILE A 9 9.27 -14.60 -1.12
N GLU A 10 9.93 -15.39 -1.96
CA GLU A 10 11.28 -15.88 -1.71
C GLU A 10 12.27 -14.73 -1.48
N LYS A 11 12.27 -13.71 -2.36
CA LYS A 11 13.12 -12.52 -2.20
C LYS A 11 12.82 -11.70 -0.94
N LEU A 12 11.58 -11.71 -0.47
CA LEU A 12 11.20 -11.03 0.78
C LEU A 12 11.68 -11.82 1.99
N GLU A 13 11.55 -13.14 1.95
CA GLU A 13 12.02 -14.06 2.99
C GLU A 13 13.56 -14.04 3.11
N GLU A 14 14.29 -13.99 1.98
CA GLU A 14 15.74 -13.79 1.94
C GLU A 14 16.17 -12.49 2.65
N ARG A 15 15.32 -11.45 2.59
CA ARG A 15 15.55 -10.16 3.26
C ARG A 15 15.05 -10.13 4.71
N GLY A 16 14.56 -11.26 5.24
CA GLY A 16 13.99 -11.35 6.58
C GLY A 16 12.63 -10.66 6.74
N ILE A 17 11.94 -10.36 5.63
CA ILE A 17 10.63 -9.72 5.63
C ILE A 17 9.56 -10.79 5.54
N THR A 18 8.66 -10.88 6.52
CA THR A 18 7.53 -11.82 6.47
C THR A 18 6.47 -11.34 5.49
N PRO A 19 6.21 -12.05 4.38
CA PRO A 19 5.21 -11.64 3.40
C PRO A 19 3.79 -11.96 3.89
N VAL A 20 2.95 -10.95 4.04
CA VAL A 20 1.52 -11.10 4.40
C VAL A 20 0.66 -10.81 3.16
N ILE A 21 0.78 -11.67 2.16
CA ILE A 21 0.08 -11.54 0.87
C ILE A 21 -0.97 -12.66 0.77
N THR A 22 -2.22 -12.31 0.46
CA THR A 22 -3.27 -13.30 0.24
C THR A 22 -3.01 -14.09 -1.03
N SER A 23 -3.16 -15.41 -0.96
CA SER A 23 -3.22 -16.25 -2.16
C SER A 23 -4.43 -15.88 -3.01
N LYS A 24 -4.28 -15.89 -4.34
CA LYS A 24 -5.40 -15.79 -5.28
C LYS A 24 -6.34 -17.00 -5.11
N GLU A 25 -7.64 -16.79 -5.28
CA GLU A 25 -8.66 -17.82 -5.07
C GLU A 25 -8.47 -19.04 -6.00
N ASN A 26 -8.06 -18.81 -7.25
CA ASN A 26 -7.86 -19.87 -8.24
C ASN A 26 -6.52 -20.64 -8.08
N ARG A 27 -5.79 -20.44 -6.98
CA ARG A 27 -4.49 -21.09 -6.75
C ARG A 27 -4.70 -22.52 -6.26
N ARG A 28 -4.08 -23.49 -6.93
CA ARG A 28 -4.17 -24.92 -6.57
C ARG A 28 -3.61 -25.25 -5.18
N ARG A 29 -2.61 -24.48 -4.73
CA ARG A 29 -1.98 -24.63 -3.41
C ARG A 29 -1.94 -23.27 -2.72
N PRO A 30 -3.00 -22.87 -2.02
CA PRO A 30 -3.00 -21.63 -1.24
C PRO A 30 -2.14 -21.82 0.01
N TRP A 31 -1.37 -20.79 0.38
CA TRP A 31 -0.66 -20.74 1.64
C TRP A 31 -1.53 -20.12 2.74
N LYS A 32 -1.26 -20.50 3.99
CA LYS A 32 -1.93 -19.91 5.15
C LYS A 32 -1.25 -18.60 5.52
N ILE A 33 -2.03 -17.52 5.56
CA ILE A 33 -1.60 -16.25 6.17
C ILE A 33 -2.43 -15.95 7.41
N LEU A 34 -1.84 -15.17 8.33
CA LEU A 34 -2.59 -14.60 9.43
C LEU A 34 -3.43 -13.41 8.92
N PHE A 35 -4.72 -13.64 8.68
CA PHE A 35 -5.62 -12.65 8.09
C PHE A 35 -5.75 -11.36 8.94
N SER A 36 -5.53 -11.43 10.25
CA SER A 36 -5.51 -10.24 11.12
C SER A 36 -4.37 -9.28 10.78
N LEU A 37 -3.21 -9.79 10.33
CA LEU A 37 -2.12 -8.93 9.84
C LEU A 37 -2.48 -8.31 8.49
N TYR A 38 -3.09 -9.08 7.59
CA TYR A 38 -3.54 -8.57 6.28
C TYR A 38 -4.55 -7.42 6.44
N LYS A 39 -5.48 -7.53 7.40
CA LYS A 39 -6.46 -6.47 7.70
C LYS A 39 -5.84 -5.12 8.07
N LYS A 40 -4.62 -5.09 8.62
CA LYS A 40 -3.95 -3.83 8.98
C LYS A 40 -3.66 -2.94 7.76
N ARG A 41 -3.59 -3.50 6.54
CA ARG A 41 -3.43 -2.76 5.29
C ARG A 41 -4.52 -1.69 5.08
N ASN A 42 -5.73 -1.96 5.57
CA ASN A 42 -6.88 -1.05 5.44
C ASN A 42 -6.62 0.33 6.06
N ILE A 43 -5.77 0.42 7.09
CA ILE A 43 -5.39 1.71 7.70
C ILE A 43 -4.64 2.57 6.67
N ILE A 44 -3.65 1.97 6.00
CA ILE A 44 -2.84 2.62 4.97
C ILE A 44 -3.69 2.93 3.73
N GLU A 45 -4.57 2.02 3.32
CA GLU A 45 -5.47 2.25 2.19
C GLU A 45 -6.41 3.43 2.44
N ARG A 46 -7.02 3.51 3.63
CA ARG A 46 -7.88 4.65 4.01
C ARG A 46 -7.11 5.96 4.02
N PHE A 47 -5.86 5.95 4.49
CA PHE A 47 -4.99 7.11 4.42
C PHE A 47 -4.81 7.61 2.98
N PHE A 48 -4.49 6.72 2.03
CA PHE A 48 -4.34 7.09 0.63
C PHE A 48 -5.66 7.48 -0.06
N VAL A 49 -6.77 6.85 0.32
CA VAL A 49 -8.10 7.26 -0.13
C VAL A 49 -8.38 8.69 0.32
N GLY A 50 -8.06 9.02 1.58
CA GLY A 50 -8.15 10.38 2.11
C GLY A 50 -7.30 11.37 1.33
N LEU A 51 -6.03 11.04 1.05
CA LEU A 51 -5.16 11.89 0.22
C LEU A 51 -5.75 12.15 -1.17
N LYS A 52 -6.38 11.13 -1.78
CA LYS A 52 -6.99 11.24 -3.11
C LYS A 52 -8.31 12.02 -3.13
N GLN A 53 -8.95 12.30 -1.99
CA GLN A 53 -10.10 13.21 -1.93
C GLN A 53 -9.69 14.64 -2.32
N PHE A 54 -8.44 15.01 -2.08
CA PHE A 54 -7.92 16.32 -2.44
C PHE A 54 -7.57 16.33 -3.93
N ARG A 55 -8.47 16.89 -4.75
CA ARG A 55 -8.35 16.91 -6.22
C ARG A 55 -6.99 17.41 -6.71
N GLY A 56 -6.44 18.46 -6.09
CA GLY A 56 -5.12 19.00 -6.44
C GLY A 56 -3.98 17.99 -6.27
N ILE A 57 -4.05 17.14 -5.24
CA ILE A 57 -3.11 16.05 -5.01
C ILE A 57 -3.38 14.90 -6.00
N ALA A 58 -4.65 14.49 -6.13
CA ALA A 58 -5.04 13.34 -6.95
C ALA A 58 -4.67 13.50 -8.43
N THR A 59 -4.85 14.70 -8.99
CA THR A 59 -4.52 14.99 -10.39
C THR A 59 -3.12 15.58 -10.57
N ARG A 60 -2.36 15.76 -9.48
CA ARG A 60 -1.05 16.44 -9.47
C ARG A 60 -1.11 17.78 -10.21
N TYR A 61 -1.96 18.68 -9.72
CA TYR A 61 -2.22 19.96 -10.38
C TYR A 61 -1.03 20.93 -10.32
N ASP A 62 -0.26 20.88 -9.23
CA ASP A 62 0.88 21.77 -9.02
C ASP A 62 2.02 21.50 -10.00
N LYS A 63 2.47 22.56 -10.69
CA LYS A 63 3.59 22.51 -11.64
C LYS A 63 4.95 22.33 -10.93
N LEU A 64 5.09 22.90 -9.75
CA LEU A 64 6.31 22.83 -8.95
C LEU A 64 6.28 21.61 -8.04
N LYS A 65 7.36 20.82 -8.09
CA LYS A 65 7.53 19.63 -7.24
C LYS A 65 7.50 19.98 -5.75
N SER A 66 8.05 21.13 -5.37
CA SER A 66 8.07 21.62 -3.98
C SER A 66 6.66 21.92 -3.47
N THR A 67 5.84 22.63 -4.24
CA THR A 67 4.46 22.95 -3.87
C THR A 67 3.62 21.69 -3.74
N PHE A 68 3.73 20.77 -4.70
CA PHE A 68 3.04 19.47 -4.62
C PHE A 68 3.44 18.70 -3.35
N LEU A 69 4.75 18.65 -3.06
CA LEU A 69 5.25 17.96 -1.87
C LEU A 69 4.74 18.59 -0.58
N ALA A 70 4.76 19.93 -0.48
CA ALA A 70 4.23 20.65 0.66
C ALA A 70 2.73 20.37 0.86
N ALA A 71 1.94 20.37 -0.22
CA ALA A 71 0.52 20.03 -0.17
C ALA A 71 0.30 18.58 0.32
N VAL A 72 1.06 17.62 -0.19
CA VAL A 72 0.98 16.21 0.25
C VAL A 72 1.35 16.10 1.73
N GLN A 73 2.42 16.76 2.18
CA GLN A 73 2.83 16.75 3.59
C GLN A 73 1.76 17.35 4.50
N PHE A 74 1.23 18.52 4.13
CA PHE A 74 0.20 19.22 4.88
C PHE A 74 -1.06 18.37 5.05
N VAL A 75 -1.57 17.80 3.95
CA VAL A 75 -2.74 16.92 3.99
C VAL A 75 -2.45 15.62 4.73
N SER A 76 -1.23 15.07 4.60
CA SER A 76 -0.82 13.88 5.36
C SER A 76 -0.88 14.12 6.87
N THR A 77 -0.43 15.30 7.33
CA THR A 77 -0.53 15.70 8.73
C THR A 77 -1.99 15.82 9.17
N ILE A 78 -2.86 16.43 8.37
CA ILE A 78 -4.29 16.55 8.68
C ILE A 78 -4.96 15.17 8.82
N ILE A 79 -4.72 14.26 7.87
CA ILE A 79 -5.31 12.91 7.90
C ILE A 79 -4.75 12.08 9.05
N GLY A 80 -3.46 12.24 9.39
CA GLY A 80 -2.81 11.47 10.45
C GLY A 80 -3.11 11.93 11.87
N ILE A 81 -3.60 13.17 12.06
CA ILE A 81 -4.01 13.70 13.37
C ILE A 81 -5.44 13.29 13.75
N ASN A 82 -6.27 12.98 12.76
CA ASN A 82 -7.68 12.62 12.92
C ASN A 82 -7.87 11.10 13.14
#